data_AF-A0A8J3I980-F1
#
_entry.id   AF-A0A8J3I980-F1
#
_cell.length_a   1.000
_cell.length_b   1.000
_cell.length_c   1.000
_cell.angle_alpha   90.00
_cell.angle_beta   90.00
_cell.angle_gamma   90.00
#
_symmetry.space_group_name_H-M   'P 1'
#
loop_
_entity.id
_entity.type
_entity.pdbx_description
1 polymer ?
#
loop_
_entity_poly.entity_id
_entity_poly.type
_entity_poly.pdbx_seq_one_letter_code
_entity_poly.pdbx_strand_id
1 'polypeptide(L)'
;MSVTIKNQSKQAISFFNARTDCTVLLLERQGANSWEPVAPCARKFMPQLHFLKTGETLEVNFAISDQWPTGQYRARLDYRVGSETKGGGATTIVSSVFHVG
;
A
#
# COMPACT_ATOMS: atom_id res chain seq x y z
N MET A 1 3.24 10.69 8.62
CA MET A 1 4.32 9.97 7.90
C MET A 1 3.83 9.69 6.50
N SER A 2 4.71 9.78 5.49
CA SER A 2 4.34 9.46 4.11
C SER A 2 5.21 8.34 3.53
N VAL A 3 4.64 7.61 2.57
CA VAL A 3 5.34 6.64 1.74
C VAL A 3 5.09 7.00 0.28
N THR A 4 6.17 7.02 -0.49
CA THR A 4 6.14 7.37 -1.90
C THR A 4 6.16 6.12 -2.77
N ILE A 5 5.14 5.94 -3.59
CA ILE A 5 5.10 4.91 -4.63
C ILE A 5 5.59 5.55 -5.92
N LYS A 6 6.67 5.01 -6.50
CA LYS A 6 7.21 5.46 -7.79
C LYS A 6 7.16 4.33 -8.79
N ASN A 7 6.42 4.51 -9.88
CA ASN A 7 6.40 3.51 -10.96
C ASN A 7 7.62 3.70 -11.88
N GLN A 8 8.68 2.94 -11.62
CA GLN A 8 9.89 2.92 -12.46
C GLN A 8 9.83 1.86 -13.57
N SER A 9 8.70 1.16 -13.73
CA SER A 9 8.53 0.16 -14.78
C SER A 9 8.24 0.81 -16.13
N LYS A 10 8.24 0.01 -17.20
CA LYS A 10 7.91 0.48 -18.56
C LYS A 10 6.39 0.53 -18.84
N GLN A 11 5.56 0.08 -17.89
CA GLN A 11 4.11 -0.05 -18.05
C GLN A 11 3.37 0.64 -16.91
N ALA A 12 2.13 1.05 -17.15
CA ALA A 12 1.26 1.47 -16.05
C ALA A 12 1.05 0.30 -15.08
N ILE A 13 0.95 0.63 -13.80
CA ILE A 13 0.51 -0.32 -12.77
C ILE A 13 -0.89 0.07 -12.31
N SER A 14 -1.67 -0.92 -11.90
CA SER A 14 -2.97 -0.71 -11.28
C SER A 14 -3.03 -1.36 -9.91
N PHE A 15 -3.73 -0.73 -8.98
CA PHE A 15 -3.93 -1.23 -7.62
C PHE A 15 -5.27 -0.75 -7.10
N PHE A 16 -5.91 -1.56 -6.27
CA PHE A 16 -7.17 -1.18 -5.68
C PHE A 16 -6.94 -0.24 -4.49
N ASN A 17 -7.56 0.94 -4.53
CA ASN A 17 -7.88 1.75 -3.37
C ASN A 17 -9.11 1.13 -2.70
N ALA A 18 -8.91 -0.02 -2.08
CA ALA A 18 -9.96 -0.88 -1.56
C ALA A 18 -10.47 -0.52 -0.17
N ARG A 19 -10.09 0.64 0.35
CA ARG A 19 -10.37 1.00 1.74
C ARG A 19 -10.55 2.51 1.82
N THR A 20 -11.75 3.01 1.54
CA THR A 20 -12.26 4.33 2.01
C THR A 20 -11.22 5.44 2.24
N ASP A 21 -10.49 5.93 1.24
CA ASP A 21 -9.45 6.97 1.44
C ASP A 21 -8.44 6.67 2.57
N CYS A 22 -8.24 5.40 2.84
CA CYS A 22 -7.57 4.84 4.01
C CYS A 22 -6.33 4.03 3.55
N THR A 23 -5.78 4.46 2.40
CA THR A 23 -4.52 4.12 1.73
C THR A 23 -4.48 2.90 0.81
N VAL A 24 -3.81 3.10 -0.34
CA VAL A 24 -3.44 2.09 -1.35
C VAL A 24 -2.36 1.12 -0.87
N LEU A 25 -1.75 1.43 0.28
CA LEU A 25 -0.75 0.61 0.95
C LEU A 25 -1.36 -0.07 2.18
N LEU A 26 -0.99 -1.31 2.41
CA LEU A 26 -1.24 -1.99 3.67
C LEU A 26 -0.06 -1.75 4.60
N LEU A 27 -0.30 -1.14 5.75
CA LEU A 27 0.71 -1.04 6.79
C LEU A 27 0.73 -2.34 7.60
N GLU A 28 1.91 -2.92 7.79
CA GLU A 28 2.11 -4.15 8.54
C GLU A 28 3.11 -3.90 9.67
N ARG A 29 2.85 -4.46 10.86
CA ARG A 29 3.76 -4.46 12.01
C ARG A 29 4.36 -5.84 12.20
N GLN A 30 5.62 -5.88 12.62
CA GLN A 30 6.29 -7.12 13.00
C GLN A 30 5.71 -7.63 14.34
N GLY A 31 4.92 -8.70 14.27
CA GLY A 31 4.51 -9.52 15.40
C GLY A 31 5.58 -10.55 15.77
N ALA A 32 5.23 -11.52 16.62
CA ALA A 32 6.17 -12.50 17.13
C ALA A 32 6.87 -13.31 16.02
N ASN A 33 6.12 -13.75 15.00
CA ASN A 33 6.64 -14.53 13.87
C ASN A 33 6.07 -14.12 12.51
N SER A 34 5.27 -13.04 12.46
CA SER A 34 4.51 -12.65 11.26
C SER A 34 4.39 -11.14 11.14
N TRP A 35 4.21 -10.68 9.92
CA TRP A 35 3.79 -9.31 9.62
C TRP A 35 2.27 -9.22 9.67
N GLU A 36 1.78 -8.38 10.58
CA GLU A 36 0.34 -8.25 10.87
C GLU A 36 -0.18 -6.89 10.42
N PRO A 37 -1.33 -6.82 9.73
CA PRO A 37 -1.91 -5.55 9.32
C PRO A 37 -2.24 -4.65 10.51
N VAL A 38 -1.75 -3.42 10.50
CA VAL A 38 -2.09 -2.38 11.48
C VAL A 38 -2.97 -1.35 10.80
N ALA A 39 -4.16 -1.11 11.35
CA ALA A 39 -5.24 -0.30 10.77
C ALA A 39 -5.96 -0.92 9.55
N PRO A 40 -6.60 -2.10 9.67
CA PRO A 40 -7.58 -2.52 8.68
C PRO A 40 -8.77 -1.57 8.70
N CYS A 41 -8.92 -0.75 7.66
CA CYS A 41 -10.06 0.16 7.53
C CYS A 41 -11.40 -0.59 7.57
N ALA A 42 -12.42 0.03 8.18
CA ALA A 42 -13.75 -0.55 8.26
C ALA A 42 -14.32 -0.76 6.84
N ARG A 43 -14.56 -2.01 6.45
CA ARG A 43 -15.06 -2.43 5.13
C ARG A 43 -16.48 -1.90 4.87
N LYS A 44 -16.63 -0.61 4.55
CA LYS A 44 -17.94 0.00 4.26
C LYS A 44 -18.13 0.45 2.82
N PHE A 45 -17.11 0.39 1.95
CA PHE A 45 -17.20 0.91 0.57
C PHE A 45 -16.54 0.00 -0.46
N MET A 46 -17.00 0.10 -1.71
CA MET A 46 -16.45 -0.64 -2.85
C MET A 46 -15.04 -0.14 -3.21
N PRO A 47 -14.08 -1.04 -3.45
CA PRO A 47 -12.75 -0.67 -3.94
C PRO A 47 -12.78 0.08 -5.26
N GLN A 48 -12.04 1.19 -5.36
CA GLN A 48 -11.77 1.85 -6.64
C GLN A 48 -10.43 1.38 -7.20
N LEU A 49 -10.34 1.18 -8.52
CA LEU A 49 -9.07 0.87 -9.17
C LEU A 49 -8.33 2.17 -9.48
N HIS A 50 -7.09 2.27 -9.04
CA HIS A 50 -6.19 3.36 -9.37
C HIS A 50 -5.12 2.90 -10.33
N PHE A 51 -4.68 3.81 -11.19
CA PHE A 51 -3.58 3.59 -12.13
C PHE A 51 -2.47 4.58 -11.83
N LEU A 52 -1.23 4.09 -11.89
CA LEU A 52 -0.03 4.91 -11.82
C LEU A 52 0.78 4.67 -13.10
N LYS A 53 0.85 5.68 -13.97
CA LYS A 53 1.54 5.56 -15.25
C LYS A 53 3.05 5.44 -15.06
N THR A 54 3.73 5.06 -16.14
CA THR A 54 5.19 5.02 -16.19
C THR A 54 5.79 6.36 -15.77
N GLY A 55 6.70 6.34 -14.80
CA GLY A 55 7.38 7.52 -14.27
C GLY A 55 6.57 8.34 -13.26
N GLU A 56 5.27 8.08 -13.10
CA GLU A 56 4.44 8.78 -12.12
C GLU A 56 4.78 8.37 -10.69
N THR A 57 4.49 9.29 -9.78
CA THR A 57 4.71 9.14 -8.35
C THR A 57 3.40 9.44 -7.62
N LEU A 58 3.08 8.60 -6.64
CA LEU A 58 1.96 8.79 -5.72
C LEU A 58 2.50 8.85 -4.31
N GLU A 59 2.28 9.96 -3.63
CA GLU A 59 2.55 10.08 -2.20
C GLU A 59 1.33 9.61 -1.40
N VAL A 60 1.58 8.69 -0.47
CA VAL A 60 0.56 8.11 0.39
C VAL A 60 0.83 8.56 1.81
N ASN A 61 -0.06 9.39 2.34
CA ASN A 61 0.05 9.90 3.70
C ASN A 61 -0.66 8.95 4.66
N PHE A 62 0.06 8.50 5.69
CA PHE A 62 -0.53 7.83 6.83
C PHE A 62 -0.76 8.84 7.95
N ALA A 63 -2.00 8.90 8.43
CA ALA A 63 -2.31 9.50 9.71
C ALA A 63 -1.71 8.60 10.80
N ILE A 64 -0.50 8.92 11.26
CA ILE A 64 0.00 8.37 12.51
C ILE A 64 -0.87 9.00 13.59
N SER A 65 -1.78 8.22 14.17
CA SER A 65 -2.38 8.59 15.44
C SER A 65 -1.50 8.05 16.57
N ASP A 66 -1.58 8.66 17.75
CA ASP A 66 -0.90 8.20 18.98
C ASP A 66 -1.33 6.76 19.41
N GLN A 67 -2.18 6.11 18.62
CA GLN A 67 -2.72 4.78 18.84
C GLN A 67 -1.88 3.67 18.20
N TRP A 68 -0.84 4.00 17.43
CA TRP A 68 0.01 2.96 16.83
C TRP A 68 0.99 2.40 17.86
N PRO A 69 0.98 1.08 18.14
CA PRO A 69 1.90 0.49 19.10
C PRO A 69 3.36 0.68 18.68
N THR A 70 4.26 0.88 19.63
CA THR A 70 5.71 0.89 19.35
C THR A 70 6.14 -0.42 18.67
N GLY A 71 7.00 -0.34 17.67
CA GLY A 71 7.52 -1.52 16.98
C GLY A 71 8.11 -1.27 15.59
N GLN A 72 8.40 -2.37 14.90
CA GLN A 72 8.86 -2.36 13.51
C GLN A 72 7.69 -2.49 12.55
N TYR A 73 7.73 -1.72 11.48
CA TYR A 73 6.68 -1.57 10.50
C TYR A 73 7.22 -1.64 9.08
N ARG A 74 6.37 -2.04 8.13
CA ARG A 74 6.60 -1.92 6.69
C ARG A 74 5.31 -1.59 5.96
N ALA A 75 5.42 -0.92 4.83
CA ALA A 75 4.30 -0.73 3.91
C ALA A 75 4.34 -1.80 2.83
N ARG A 76 3.18 -2.36 2.48
CA ARG A 76 3.00 -3.35 1.43
C ARG A 76 2.09 -2.78 0.34
N LEU A 77 2.47 -2.97 -0.92
CA LEU A 77 1.65 -2.66 -2.10
C LEU A 77 1.37 -3.95 -2.85
N ASP A 78 0.10 -4.22 -3.10
CA ASP A 78 -0.33 -5.25 -4.05
C ASP A 78 -0.80 -4.54 -5.33
N TYR A 79 -0.15 -4.81 -6.47
CA TYR A 79 -0.44 -4.17 -7.75
C TYR A 79 -0.43 -5.16 -8.91
N ARG A 80 -0.93 -4.72 -10.07
CA ARG A 80 -0.88 -5.44 -11.34
C ARG A 80 -0.18 -4.60 -12.39
N VAL A 81 0.56 -5.23 -13.27
CA VAL A 81 1.21 -4.58 -14.42
C VAL A 81 0.27 -4.64 -15.62
N GLY A 82 0.10 -3.52 -16.33
CA GLY A 82 -0.72 -3.45 -17.55
C GLY A 82 -2.07 -2.75 -17.34
N SER A 83 -2.85 -2.65 -18.43
CA SER A 83 -4.23 -2.11 -18.42
C SER A 83 -5.23 -3.16 -17.94
N GLU A 84 -6.40 -2.71 -17.45
CA GLU A 84 -7.53 -3.56 -16.98
C GLU A 84 -7.84 -4.77 -17.86
N THR A 85 -7.63 -4.64 -19.17
CA THR A 85 -7.98 -5.63 -20.20
C THR A 85 -6.93 -6.70 -20.44
N LYS A 86 -5.69 -6.55 -19.95
CA LYS A 86 -4.63 -7.56 -20.05
C LYS A 86 -4.26 -8.01 -18.65
N GLY A 87 -4.93 -9.07 -18.19
CA GLY A 87 -4.77 -9.63 -16.86
C GLY A 87 -3.33 -10.07 -16.54
N GLY A 88 -2.51 -9.13 -16.09
CA GLY A 88 -1.24 -9.42 -15.43
C GLY A 88 -1.45 -10.08 -14.07
N GLY A 89 -0.53 -10.96 -13.69
CA GLY A 89 -0.48 -11.52 -12.33
C GLY A 89 -0.36 -10.40 -11.28
N ALA A 90 -1.01 -10.59 -10.13
CA ALA A 90 -0.82 -9.69 -9.00
C ALA A 90 0.61 -9.83 -8.47
N THR A 91 1.24 -8.70 -8.20
CA THR A 91 2.60 -8.59 -7.65
C THR A 91 2.52 -7.86 -6.31
N THR A 92 3.33 -8.32 -5.35
CA THR A 92 3.44 -7.70 -4.03
C THR A 92 4.85 -7.16 -3.86
N ILE A 93 4.97 -5.91 -3.39
CA ILE A 93 6.23 -5.32 -2.95
C ILE A 93 6.09 -4.76 -1.55
N VAL A 94 7.21 -4.65 -0.83
CA VAL A 94 7.28 -4.07 0.50
C VAL A 94 8.31 -2.96 0.56
N SER A 95 8.09 -1.97 1.42
CA SER A 95 9.07 -0.94 1.74
C SER A 95 10.24 -1.51 2.56
N SER A 96 11.25 -0.69 2.77
CA SER A 96 12.17 -0.88 3.89
C SER A 96 11.40 -0.88 5.22
N VAL A 97 11.95 -1.59 6.21
CA VAL A 97 11.42 -1.62 7.58
C VAL A 97 11.75 -0.30 8.28
N PHE A 98 10.80 0.22 9.07
CA PHE A 98 10.98 1.42 9.88
C PHE A 98 10.43 1.22 11.30
N HIS A 99 10.92 2.02 12.24
CA HIS A 99 10.50 1.97 13.64
C HIS A 99 9.49 3.08 13.93
N VAL A 100 8.43 2.75 14.68
CA VAL A 100 7.49 3.72 15.28
C VAL A 100 7.66 3.60 16.79
N GLY A 101 7.90 4.73 17.47
CA GLY A 101 8.14 4.81 18.90
C GLY A 101 8.26 6.25 19.38
#